data_AF-A0A9D5N8N5-F1
#
_entry.id   AF-A0A9D5N8N5-F1
#
_cell.length_a   1.000
_cell.length_b   1.000
_cell.length_c   1.000
_cell.angle_alpha   90.00
_cell.angle_beta   90.00
_cell.angle_gamma   90.00
#
_symmetry.space_group_name_H-M   'P 1'
#
loop_
_entity.id
_entity.type
_entity.pdbx_description
1 polymer ?
#
loop_
_entity_poly.entity_id
_entity_poly.type
_entity_poly.pdbx_seq_one_letter_code
_entity_poly.pdbx_strand_id
1 'polypeptide(L)' 'MIRAAFFDIDGTLIPMTTRKMPESTLSTLHALKEKGVRLYIASGRPPVHLTLLDKALTSFPWDGYI' A
#
# COMPACT_ATOMS: atom_id res chain seq x y z
N MET A 1 8.78 -13.06 -14.66
CA MET A 1 8.44 -13.07 -13.22
C MET A 1 8.51 -11.64 -12.71
N ILE A 2 7.52 -11.18 -11.94
CA ILE A 2 7.49 -9.81 -11.39
C ILE A 2 8.46 -9.75 -10.20
N ARG A 3 9.28 -8.70 -10.12
CA ARG A 3 10.28 -8.50 -9.04
C ARG A 3 9.90 -7.38 -8.07
N ALA A 4 9.10 -6.43 -8.53
CA ALA A 4 8.62 -5.31 -7.73
C ALA A 4 7.28 -4.80 -8.28
N ALA A 5 6.47 -4.20 -7.41
CA ALA A 5 5.26 -3.49 -7.76
C ALA A 5 5.18 -2.16 -6.99
N PHE A 6 4.64 -1.13 -7.64
CA PHE A 6 4.49 0.21 -7.10
C PHE A 6 3.00 0.55 -7.10
N PHE A 7 2.51 1.10 -5.99
CA PHE A 7 1.10 1.40 -5.81
C PHE A 7 0.91 2.85 -5.37
N ASP A 8 -0.06 3.50 -5.99
CA ASP A 8 -0.65 4.71 -5.43
C ASP A 8 -1.56 4.37 -4.23
N ILE A 9 -1.91 5.36 -3.42
CA ILE A 9 -2.77 5.23 -2.25
C ILE A 9 -4.22 5.55 -2.61
N ASP A 10 -4.51 6.78 -3.01
CA ASP A 10 -5.87 7.32 -3.05
C ASP A 10 -6.62 6.85 -4.29
N GLY A 11 -7.74 6.15 -4.09
CA GLY A 11 -8.48 5.53 -5.18
C GLY A 11 -7.83 4.27 -5.75
N THR A 12 -6.68 3.84 -5.21
CA THR A 12 -5.97 2.61 -5.58
C THR A 12 -5.98 1.61 -4.43
N LEU A 13 -5.13 1.80 -3.40
CA LEU A 13 -5.11 0.93 -2.21
C LEU A 13 -6.22 1.29 -1.23
N ILE A 14 -6.58 2.57 -1.17
CA ILE A 14 -7.62 3.10 -0.29
C ILE A 14 -8.70 3.75 -1.16
N PRO A 15 -9.92 3.18 -1.22
CA PRO A 15 -11.05 3.81 -1.89
C PRO A 15 -11.36 5.19 -1.28
N MET A 16 -11.69 6.15 -2.14
CA MET A 16 -12.01 7.52 -1.69
C MET A 16 -13.26 7.59 -0.79
N THR A 17 -14.16 6.60 -0.91
CA THR A 17 -15.43 6.53 -0.17
C THR A 17 -15.24 6.06 1.26
N THR A 18 -14.61 4.89 1.45
CA THR A 18 -14.46 4.26 2.77
C THR A 18 -13.24 4.76 3.52
N ARG A 19 -12.24 5.29 2.80
CA ARG A 19 -10.93 5.69 3.35
C ARG A 19 -10.23 4.60 4.18
N LYS A 20 -10.56 3.33 3.92
CA LYS A 20 -9.97 2.15 4.54
C LYS A 20 -9.51 1.19 3.47
N MET A 21 -8.34 0.58 3.65
CA MET A 21 -7.85 -0.46 2.75
C MET A 21 -8.75 -1.70 2.90
N PRO A 22 -9.31 -2.23 1.79
CA PRO A 22 -10.08 -3.47 1.83
C PRO A 22 -9.23 -4.65 2.32
N GLU A 23 -9.83 -5.59 3.06
CA GLU A 23 -9.15 -6.80 3.53
C GLU A 23 -8.63 -7.68 2.38
N SER A 24 -9.34 -7.69 1.25
CA SER A 24 -8.91 -8.39 0.03
C SER A 24 -7.63 -7.78 -0.55
N THR A 25 -7.50 -6.45 -0.52
CA THR A 25 -6.28 -5.73 -0.92
C THR A 25 -5.12 -6.11 -0.01
N LEU A 26 -5.32 -6.04 1.31
CA LEU A 26 -4.30 -6.43 2.30
C LEU A 26 -3.84 -7.87 2.10
N SER A 27 -4.78 -8.80 1.92
CA SER A 27 -4.48 -10.22 1.68
C SER A 27 -3.65 -10.42 0.41
N THR A 28 -3.96 -9.68 -0.65
CA THR A 28 -3.23 -9.73 -1.92
C THR A 28 -1.80 -9.20 -1.76
N LEU A 29 -1.60 -8.12 -1.00
CA LEU A 29 -0.27 -7.58 -0.73
C LEU A 29 0.60 -8.57 0.05
N HIS A 30 0.04 -9.27 1.04
CA HIS A 30 0.74 -10.36 1.73
C HIS A 30 1.14 -11.49 0.78
N ALA A 31 0.21 -11.97 -0.06
CA ALA A 31 0.50 -13.01 -1.04
C ALA A 31 1.58 -12.60 -2.06
N LEU A 32 1.68 -11.31 -2.40
CA LEU A 32 2.77 -10.80 -3.24
C LEU A 32 4.13 -10.82 -2.52
N LYS A 33 4.18 -10.42 -1.24
CA LYS A 33 5.42 -10.50 -0.45
C LYS A 33 5.87 -11.95 -0.25
N GLU A 34 4.96 -12.88 0.00
CA GLU A 34 5.25 -14.31 0.10
C GLU A 34 5.87 -14.87 -1.19
N LYS A 35 5.48 -14.32 -2.35
CA LYS A 35 6.08 -14.65 -3.65
C LYS A 35 7.41 -13.93 -3.92
N GLY A 36 7.94 -13.18 -2.95
CA GLY A 36 9.20 -12.44 -3.07
C GLY A 36 9.10 -11.16 -3.91
N VAL A 37 7.88 -10.65 -4.16
CA VAL A 37 7.69 -9.37 -4.85
C VAL A 37 7.89 -8.23 -3.86
N ARG A 38 8.80 -7.29 -4.19
CA ARG A 38 8.99 -6.08 -3.39
C ARG A 38 7.90 -5.05 -3.67
N LEU A 39 7.30 -4.48 -2.63
CA LEU A 39 6.14 -3.59 -2.75
C LEU A 39 6.51 -2.20 -2.25
N TYR A 40 6.19 -1.20 -3.06
CA TYR A 40 6.50 0.20 -2.79
C TYR A 40 5.25 1.06 -2.90
N ILE A 41 5.20 2.12 -2.09
CA ILE A 41 4.24 3.21 -2.28
C ILE A 41 4.85 4.24 -3.21
N ALA A 42 4.09 4.68 -4.20
CA ALA A 42 4.40 5.81 -5.08
C ALA A 42 3.23 6.80 -4.99
N SER A 43 3.38 7.84 -4.17
CA SER A 43 2.27 8.75 -3.87
C SER A 43 2.69 10.21 -3.86
N GLY A 44 1.84 11.09 -4.38
CA GLY A 44 2.02 12.54 -4.27
C GLY A 44 1.78 13.09 -2.86
N ARG A 45 1.38 12.25 -1.88
CA ARG A 45 1.18 12.69 -0.50
C ARG A 45 2.52 13.06 0.16
N PRO A 46 2.61 14.23 0.81
CA PRO A 46 3.73 14.52 1.69
C PRO A 46 3.85 13.47 2.80
N PRO A 47 5.07 13.08 3.24
CA PRO A 47 5.26 12.05 4.27
C PRO A 47 4.46 12.30 5.55
N VAL A 48 4.29 13.58 5.93
CA VAL A 48 3.55 13.98 7.12
C VAL A 48 2.07 13.58 7.08
N HIS A 49 1.49 13.38 5.89
CA HIS A 49 0.10 12.98 5.71
C HIS A 49 -0.09 11.46 5.80
N LEU A 50 0.98 10.66 5.73
CA LEU A 50 0.87 9.20 5.78
C LEU A 50 0.43 8.72 7.16
N THR A 51 0.84 9.41 8.24
CA THR A 51 0.48 9.07 9.63
C THR A 51 -1.02 9.21 9.92
N LEU A 52 -1.77 9.89 9.05
CA LEU A 52 -3.21 10.12 9.17
C LEU A 52 -4.06 9.10 8.40
N LEU A 53 -3.41 8.19 7.66
CA LEU A 53 -4.07 7.18 6.83
C LEU A 53 -4.50 5.96 7.63
N ASP A 54 -5.22 5.07 6.95
CA ASP A 54 -5.64 3.79 7.52
C ASP A 54 -4.45 3.04 8.13
N LYS A 55 -4.66 2.52 9.34
CA LYS A 55 -3.62 1.84 10.11
C LYS A 55 -3.05 0.66 9.33
N ALA A 56 -3.91 -0.10 8.65
CA ALA A 56 -3.50 -1.24 7.84
C ALA A 56 -2.50 -0.85 6.75
N LEU A 57 -2.64 0.32 6.12
CA LEU A 57 -1.67 0.85 5.16
C LEU A 57 -0.37 1.24 5.85
N THR A 58 -0.45 1.99 6.96
CA THR A 58 0.74 2.53 7.66
C THR A 58 1.56 1.47 8.40
N SER A 59 0.93 0.37 8.82
CA SER A 59 1.60 -0.73 9.52
C SER A 59 2.06 -1.84 8.57
N PHE A 60 1.68 -1.79 7.29
CA PHE A 60 2.11 -2.79 6.32
C PHE A 60 3.62 -2.65 6.06
N PRO A 61 4.39 -3.75 5.96
CA PRO A 61 5.84 -3.71 5.79
C PRO A 61 6.24 -3.40 4.35
N TRP A 62 6.03 -2.15 3.91
CA TRP A 62 6.47 -1.66 2.61
C TRP A 62 7.99 -1.71 2.47
N ASP A 63 8.47 -2.05 1.28
CA ASP A 63 9.91 -2.09 0.98
C ASP A 63 10.47 -0.69 0.65
N GLY A 64 9.60 0.31 0.47
CA GLY A 64 9.98 1.72 0.36
C GLY A 64 8.84 2.65 -0.07
N TYR A 65 9.15 3.94 -0.10
CA TYR A 65 8.26 5.02 -0.49
C TYR A 65 8.95 5.90 -1.53
N ILE A 66 8.20 6.35 -2.53
CA ILE A 66 8.60 7.28 -3.59
C ILE A 66 7.64 8.46 -3.59
#